data_AF-A0A9E3DZX1-F1
#
_entry.id   AF-A0A9E3DZX1-F1
#
_cell.length_a   1.000
_cell.length_b   1.000
_cell.length_c   1.000
_cell.angle_alpha   90.00
_cell.angle_beta   90.00
_cell.angle_gamma   90.00
#
_symmetry.space_group_name_H-M   'P 1'
#
loop_
_entity.id
_entity.type
_entity.pdbx_description
1 polymer ?
#
loop_
_entity_poly.entity_id
_entity_poly.type
_entity_poly.pdbx_seq_one_letter_code
_entity_poly.pdbx_strand_id
1 'polypeptide(L)'
;MADSGWSEETPLWLYVLKEAENLENGERLGPVGARIVGEVLVGIIDADHESFRSVAPDWSPTLPAHRPGRFGLADILVPAHG
;
A
#
# COMPACT_ATOMS: atom_id res chain seq x y z
N MET A 1 26.99 8.78 -28.75
CA MET A 1 25.72 8.04 -28.71
C MET A 1 25.74 7.27 -27.41
N ALA A 2 24.92 7.66 -26.42
CA ALA A 2 25.02 7.14 -25.06
C ALA A 2 24.74 5.64 -25.05
N ASP A 3 25.69 4.89 -24.53
CA ASP A 3 25.55 3.47 -24.23
C ASP A 3 24.41 3.31 -23.23
N SER A 4 23.27 2.79 -23.72
CA SER A 4 22.13 2.50 -22.88
C SER A 4 22.47 1.18 -22.21
N GLY A 5 23.10 1.23 -21.02
CA GLY A 5 23.68 0.09 -20.29
C GLY A 5 22.70 -1.01 -19.87
N TRP A 6 21.87 -1.49 -20.79
CA TRP A 6 20.95 -2.62 -20.67
C TRP A 6 21.69 -3.87 -21.13
N SER A 7 22.56 -4.38 -20.26
CA SER A 7 23.33 -5.58 -20.51
C SER A 7 22.60 -6.84 -19.99
N GLU A 8 21.39 -7.12 -20.50
CA GLU A 8 20.70 -8.44 -20.47
C GLU A 8 19.42 -8.62 -19.61
N GLU A 9 19.03 -7.74 -18.67
CA GLU A 9 17.76 -7.88 -17.91
C GLU A 9 16.80 -6.68 -18.00
N THR A 10 15.49 -6.96 -18.09
CA THR A 10 14.43 -5.93 -18.08
C THR A 10 14.33 -5.30 -16.69
N PRO A 11 14.29 -3.96 -16.55
CA PRO A 11 14.08 -3.31 -15.26
C PRO A 11 12.86 -3.84 -14.51
N LEU A 12 13.01 -4.03 -13.20
CA LEU A 12 11.90 -4.40 -12.34
C LEU A 12 10.71 -3.44 -12.47
N TRP A 13 10.96 -2.12 -12.50
CA TRP A 13 9.88 -1.13 -12.63
C TRP A 13 9.10 -1.31 -13.94
N LEU A 14 9.78 -1.65 -15.04
CA LEU A 14 9.15 -1.83 -16.34
C LEU A 14 8.35 -3.14 -16.37
N TYR A 15 8.87 -4.21 -15.75
CA TYR A 15 8.12 -5.44 -15.54
C TYR A 15 6.83 -5.19 -14.73
N VAL A 16 6.93 -4.46 -13.61
CA VAL A 16 5.77 -4.17 -12.75
C VAL A 16 4.69 -3.37 -13.49
N LEU A 17 5.08 -2.39 -14.30
CA LEU A 17 4.13 -1.66 -15.15
C LEU A 17 3.49 -2.58 -16.19
N LYS A 18 4.26 -3.48 -16.81
CA LYS A 18 3.73 -4.41 -17.80
C LYS A 18 2.81 -5.47 -17.19
N GLU A 19 3.13 -5.93 -15.98
CA GLU A 19 2.29 -6.83 -15.19
C GLU A 19 0.95 -6.16 -14.86
N ALA A 20 0.98 -4.91 -14.38
CA ALA A 20 -0.22 -4.13 -14.10
C ALA A 20 -1.10 -3.94 -15.35
N GLU A 21 -0.51 -3.56 -16.49
CA GLU A 21 -1.22 -3.42 -17.76
C GLU A 21 -1.94 -4.72 -18.16
N ASN A 22 -1.22 -5.86 -18.10
CA ASN A 22 -1.73 -7.13 -18.59
C ASN A 22 -2.74 -7.81 -17.66
N LEU A 23 -2.60 -7.67 -16.34
CA LEU A 23 -3.40 -8.41 -15.35
C LEU A 23 -4.50 -7.56 -14.71
N GLU A 24 -4.27 -6.25 -14.60
CA GLU A 24 -5.13 -5.33 -13.85
C GLU A 24 -5.61 -4.16 -14.72
N ASN A 25 -5.47 -4.26 -16.04
CA ASN A 25 -5.76 -3.19 -17.02
C ASN A 25 -5.02 -1.88 -16.74
N GLY A 26 -3.89 -1.93 -16.02
CA GLY A 26 -3.11 -0.75 -15.62
C GLY A 26 -3.69 0.04 -14.45
N GLU A 27 -4.83 -0.36 -13.88
CA GLU A 27 -5.52 0.35 -12.80
C GLU A 27 -5.01 -0.02 -11.41
N ARG A 28 -4.33 -1.17 -11.28
CA ARG A 28 -3.77 -1.68 -10.02
C ARG A 28 -2.43 -2.38 -10.28
N LEU A 29 -1.63 -2.52 -9.23
CA LEU A 29 -0.43 -3.35 -9.29
C LEU A 29 -0.83 -4.82 -9.43
N GLY A 30 -0.14 -5.54 -10.31
CA GLY A 30 -0.24 -7.00 -10.38
C GLY A 30 0.43 -7.69 -9.18
N PRO A 31 0.38 -9.03 -9.12
CA PRO A 31 0.80 -9.79 -7.94
C PRO A 31 2.21 -9.48 -7.43
N VAL A 32 3.20 -9.35 -8.33
CA VAL A 32 4.58 -9.05 -7.93
C VAL A 32 4.68 -7.62 -7.40
N GLY A 33 4.18 -6.64 -8.16
CA GLY A 33 4.21 -5.24 -7.73
C GLY A 33 3.47 -5.01 -6.41
N ALA A 34 2.30 -5.62 -6.26
CA ALA A 34 1.48 -5.52 -5.06
C ALA A 34 2.15 -6.17 -3.86
N ARG A 35 2.84 -7.31 -4.04
CA ARG A 35 3.58 -7.96 -2.95
C ARG A 35 4.71 -7.09 -2.45
N ILE A 36 5.55 -6.57 -3.36
CA ILE A 36 6.69 -5.71 -3.02
C ILE A 36 6.20 -4.48 -2.23
N VAL A 37 5.24 -3.73 -2.77
CA VAL A 37 4.75 -2.52 -2.12
C VAL A 37 4.04 -2.85 -0.79
N GLY A 38 3.22 -3.91 -0.77
CA GLY A 38 2.52 -4.34 0.44
C GLY A 38 3.46 -4.74 1.57
N GLU A 39 4.50 -5.51 1.29
CA GLU A 39 5.51 -5.89 2.28
C GLU A 39 6.31 -4.71 2.78
N VAL A 40 6.68 -3.76 1.91
CA VAL A 40 7.39 -2.55 2.34
C VAL A 40 6.54 -1.75 3.32
N LEU A 41 5.26 -1.53 3.02
CA LEU A 41 4.36 -0.80 3.92
C LEU A 41 4.18 -1.51 5.27
N VAL A 42 3.98 -2.84 5.26
CA VAL A 42 3.90 -3.63 6.49
C VAL A 42 5.21 -3.57 7.27
N GLY A 43 6.35 -3.72 6.61
CA GLY A 43 7.66 -3.67 7.24
C GLY A 43 7.97 -2.31 7.86
N ILE A 44 7.56 -1.20 7.24
CA ILE A 44 7.67 0.14 7.82
C ILE A 44 6.83 0.23 9.11
N ILE A 45 5.58 -0.22 9.09
CA ILE A 45 4.70 -0.18 10.27
C ILE A 45 5.29 -1.03 11.41
N ASP A 46 5.79 -2.22 11.09
CA ASP A 46 6.34 -3.14 12.09
C ASP A 46 7.69 -2.67 12.66
N ALA A 47 8.48 -1.91 11.87
CA ALA A 47 9.75 -1.35 12.31
C ALA A 47 9.61 -0.05 13.12
N ASP A 48 8.47 0.64 13.00
CA ASP A 48 8.19 1.86 13.76
C ASP A 48 7.66 1.53 15.16
N HIS A 49 8.50 1.79 16.17
CA HIS A 49 8.15 1.59 17.57
C HIS A 49 7.02 2.50 18.07
N GLU A 50 6.79 3.65 17.41
CA GLU A 50 5.71 4.58 17.74
C GLU A 50 4.42 4.29 16.94
N SER A 51 4.44 3.32 16.03
CA SER A 51 3.25 2.93 15.28
C SER A 51 2.14 2.47 16.23
N PHE A 52 0.88 2.77 15.89
CA PHE A 52 -0.28 2.28 16.66
C PHE A 52 -0.26 0.76 16.84
N ARG A 53 0.25 0.02 15.84
CA ARG A 53 0.42 -1.44 15.92
C ARG A 53 1.39 -1.86 17.03
N SER A 54 2.48 -1.11 17.21
CA SER A 54 3.48 -1.33 18.26
C SER A 54 2.97 -0.89 19.63
N VAL A 55 2.48 0.35 19.75
CA VAL A 55 2.15 0.95 21.06
C VAL A 55 0.77 0.58 21.60
N ALA A 56 -0.16 0.16 20.74
CA ALA A 56 -1.52 -0.19 21.12
C ALA A 56 -2.07 -1.34 20.27
N PRO A 57 -1.64 -2.59 20.51
CA PRO A 57 -2.00 -3.75 19.67
C PRO A 57 -3.51 -4.02 19.55
N ASP A 58 -4.28 -3.68 20.59
CA ASP A 58 -5.74 -3.83 20.64
C ASP A 58 -6.49 -2.56 20.21
N TRP A 59 -5.79 -1.57 19.66
CA TRP A 59 -6.40 -0.31 19.24
C TRP A 59 -7.42 -0.53 18.13
N SER A 60 -8.55 0.16 18.27
CA SER A 60 -9.58 0.28 17.23
C SER A 60 -9.89 1.75 16.96
N PRO A 61 -10.28 2.12 15.72
CA PRO A 61 -10.70 3.48 15.41
C PRO A 61 -11.79 3.99 16.36
N THR A 62 -11.63 5.22 16.85
CA THR A 62 -12.58 5.86 17.78
C THR A 62 -13.61 6.74 17.07
N LEU A 63 -13.34 7.11 15.81
CA LEU A 63 -14.28 7.87 15.00
C LEU A 63 -15.50 7.03 14.62
N PRO A 64 -16.70 7.64 14.49
CA PRO A 64 -17.88 6.92 14.06
C PRO A 64 -17.67 6.28 12.69
N ALA A 65 -17.99 5.00 12.59
CA ALA A 65 -18.04 4.31 11.31
C ALA A 65 -19.41 4.49 10.65
N HIS A 66 -19.44 4.77 9.35
CA HIS A 66 -20.70 4.86 8.59
C HIS A 66 -21.40 3.50 8.48
N ARG A 67 -20.66 2.39 8.65
CA ARG A 67 -21.21 1.03 8.74
C ARG A 67 -20.71 0.32 10.00
N PRO A 68 -21.61 -0.31 10.78
CA PRO A 68 -21.20 -1.09 11.95
C PRO A 68 -20.16 -2.17 11.59
N GLY A 69 -19.10 -2.26 12.40
CA GLY A 69 -18.04 -3.26 12.23
C GLY A 69 -17.08 -3.01 11.06
N ARG A 70 -17.21 -1.91 10.32
CA ARG A 70 -16.30 -1.56 9.22
C ARG A 70 -15.96 -0.08 9.24
N PHE A 71 -14.72 0.21 9.64
CA PHE A 71 -14.11 1.53 9.51
C PHE A 71 -13.27 1.61 8.23
N GLY A 72 -13.37 2.71 7.49
CA GLY A 72 -12.59 2.97 6.28
C GLY A 72 -12.16 4.43 6.15
N LEU A 73 -11.38 4.74 5.10
CA LEU A 73 -10.83 6.09 4.90
C LEU A 73 -11.89 7.20 4.85
N ALA A 74 -13.08 6.92 4.32
CA ALA A 74 -14.17 7.89 4.28
C ALA A 74 -14.64 8.30 5.68
N ASP A 75 -14.54 7.40 6.67
CA ASP A 75 -14.93 7.67 8.06
C ASP A 75 -13.94 8.63 8.76
N ILE A 76 -12.72 8.79 8.24
CA ILE A 76 -11.73 9.79 8.71
C ILE A 76 -12.18 11.21 8.37
N LEU A 77 -12.93 11.37 7.28
CA LEU A 77 -13.40 12.68 6.82
C LEU A 77 -14.66 13.15 7.55
N VAL A 78 -15.27 12.29 8.37
CA VAL A 78 -16.45 12.67 9.15
C VAL A 78 -15.98 13.67 10.21
N PRO A 79 -16.52 14.90 10.22
CA PRO A 79 -16.17 15.87 11.25
C PRO A 79 -16.52 15.27 12.62
N ALA A 80 -15.56 15.32 13.54
CA ALA A 80 -15.83 15.03 14.94
C ALA A 80 -16.72 16.14 15.50
N HIS A 81 -18.03 16.03 15.30
CA HIS A 81 -19.00 16.84 16.02
C HIS A 81 -19.23 16.17 17.37
N GLY A 82 -18.89 16.89 18.43
CA GLY A 82 -19.39 16.61 19.77
C GLY A 82 -20.89 16.86 19.88
#